data_AF-A0AAU8LUR0-F1
#
_entry.id   AF-A0AAU8LUR0-F1
#
_cell.length_a   1.000
_cell.length_b   1.000
_cell.length_c   1.000
_cell.angle_alpha   90.00
_cell.angle_beta   90.00
_cell.angle_gamma   90.00
#
_symmetry.space_group_name_H-M   'P 1'
#
loop_
_entity.id
_entity.type
_entity.pdbx_description
1 polymer ?
#
loop_
_entity_poly.entity_id
_entity_poly.type
_entity_poly.pdbx_seq_one_letter_code
_entity_poly.pdbx_strand_id
1 'polypeptide(L)'
;MEQEDIFPHVACLQLYLQQGNVEANLKEFRRLLESESFSTDTLLVLPELWATGFDYPNIETLAKLTPQILAELEQKAAQHGLCFAGSLLDRQDTGVIYNSLFLVGPEGVVGSYQKQHMFRLWQEDQYLAVGPTAHVMQAGFGSLAALVCYDLRFPELSRRQVFSGSKLLIVSAQWPAARSDHWEILLRARAVENQCFVVACNASGTIPVGELAGHSMIISPTGQVLAKADGKPAIIRADLNGADVTAARSRFCSVAERPWYGQDRDKILTQEGLFEWVAGLRSQGSKVVFTNGCFDLLHAGHVSYLEEARRCGDCLVIGLNSDRSVQALKGPTRPVNPELERARVLAALGCVDFIALFDEDTPLNLISMLLPDILVKGADWPEDQIAGAAEVKAAGGRVVRIPFTCQNSTTTIIEKIQDSACD
;
A
#
# COMPACT_ATOMS: atom_id res chain seq x y z
N MET A 1 1.99 -11.48 24.54
CA MET A 1 2.20 -11.90 23.14
C MET A 1 1.18 -11.09 22.36
N GLU A 2 1.60 -10.00 21.72
CA GLU A 2 0.70 -9.20 20.88
C GLU A 2 0.14 -10.14 19.80
N GLN A 3 -1.18 -10.18 19.66
CA GLN A 3 -1.83 -10.99 18.64
C GLN A 3 -1.36 -10.46 17.28
N GLU A 4 -0.72 -11.31 16.48
CA GLU A 4 -0.22 -10.90 15.18
C GLU A 4 -1.41 -10.48 14.30
N ASP A 5 -1.31 -9.28 13.72
CA ASP A 5 -2.29 -8.69 12.80
C ASP A 5 -2.20 -9.37 11.40
N ILE A 6 -2.28 -10.71 11.36
CA ILE A 6 -2.38 -11.53 10.15
C ILE A 6 -3.04 -12.89 10.46
N PHE A 7 -3.71 -13.49 9.47
CA PHE A 7 -4.20 -14.86 9.55
C PHE A 7 -3.03 -15.85 9.72
N PRO A 8 -3.03 -16.70 10.76
CA PRO A 8 -1.93 -17.65 11.01
C PRO A 8 -1.92 -18.81 10.01
N HIS A 9 -3.07 -19.16 9.45
CA HIS A 9 -3.25 -20.25 8.51
C HIS A 9 -4.04 -19.77 7.29
N VAL A 10 -3.56 -20.13 6.10
CA VAL A 10 -4.23 -19.83 4.84
C VAL A 10 -4.27 -21.04 3.92
N ALA A 11 -5.32 -21.16 3.12
CA ALA A 11 -5.37 -22.12 2.03
C ALA A 11 -6.11 -21.58 0.80
N CYS A 12 -5.79 -22.13 -0.37
CA CYS A 12 -6.54 -21.92 -1.60
C CYS A 12 -7.34 -23.17 -1.93
N LEU A 13 -8.64 -23.00 -2.20
CA LEU A 13 -9.50 -24.05 -2.72
C LEU A 13 -9.60 -23.89 -4.25
N GLN A 14 -8.68 -24.54 -4.98
CA GLN A 14 -8.67 -24.52 -6.43
C GLN A 14 -9.77 -25.45 -6.96
N LEU A 15 -10.89 -24.87 -7.39
CA LEU A 15 -12.06 -25.61 -7.85
C LEU A 15 -12.00 -25.91 -9.35
N TYR A 16 -12.66 -26.99 -9.78
CA TYR A 16 -13.03 -27.16 -11.19
C TYR A 16 -14.28 -26.32 -11.46
N LEU A 17 -14.14 -25.27 -12.27
CA LEU A 17 -15.26 -24.37 -12.54
C LEU A 17 -16.14 -24.89 -13.68
N GLN A 18 -17.43 -25.00 -13.42
CA GLN A 18 -18.46 -25.22 -14.44
C GLN A 18 -19.30 -23.96 -14.62
N GLN A 19 -19.03 -23.23 -15.70
CA GLN A 19 -19.73 -21.97 -16.00
C GLN A 19 -21.26 -22.16 -16.03
N GLY A 20 -21.98 -21.29 -15.33
CA GLY A 20 -23.44 -21.28 -15.22
C GLY A 20 -24.04 -22.36 -14.30
N ASN A 21 -23.26 -23.36 -13.87
CA ASN A 21 -23.76 -24.49 -13.09
C ASN A 21 -23.46 -24.34 -11.59
N VAL A 22 -24.25 -23.52 -10.92
CA VAL A 22 -24.08 -23.17 -9.50
C VAL A 22 -24.09 -24.39 -8.59
N GLU A 23 -25.02 -25.33 -8.77
CA GLU A 23 -25.10 -26.51 -7.91
C GLU A 23 -23.87 -27.42 -8.06
N ALA A 24 -23.35 -27.58 -9.28
CA ALA A 24 -22.14 -28.38 -9.49
C ALA A 24 -20.91 -27.72 -8.84
N ASN A 25 -20.81 -26.39 -8.92
CA ASN A 25 -19.71 -25.64 -8.29
C ASN A 25 -19.80 -25.68 -6.75
N LEU A 26 -21.00 -25.53 -6.18
CA LEU A 26 -21.23 -25.67 -4.74
C LEU A 26 -20.92 -27.09 -4.26
N LYS A 27 -21.31 -28.12 -5.03
CA LYS A 27 -20.96 -29.51 -4.73
C LYS A 27 -19.45 -29.74 -4.70
N GLU A 28 -18.71 -29.18 -5.66
CA GLU A 28 -17.25 -29.28 -5.68
C GLU A 28 -16.60 -28.53 -4.51
N PHE A 29 -17.11 -27.33 -4.20
CA PHE A 29 -16.69 -26.56 -3.01
C PHE A 29 -16.88 -27.37 -1.73
N ARG A 30 -18.09 -27.90 -1.48
CA ARG A 30 -18.40 -28.74 -0.31
C ARG A 30 -17.47 -29.95 -0.27
N ARG A 31 -17.26 -30.62 -1.40
CA ARG A 31 -16.37 -31.79 -1.51
C ARG A 31 -14.94 -31.47 -1.10
N LEU A 32 -14.37 -30.35 -1.56
CA LEU A 32 -13.02 -29.95 -1.16
C LEU A 32 -12.97 -29.53 0.31
N LEU A 33 -13.93 -28.71 0.76
CA LEU A 33 -14.01 -28.27 2.15
C LEU A 33 -14.10 -29.44 3.14
N GLU A 34 -14.82 -30.50 2.78
CA GLU A 34 -15.01 -31.70 3.61
C GLU A 34 -13.91 -32.75 3.43
N SER A 35 -13.02 -32.58 2.45
CA SER A 35 -11.95 -33.57 2.17
C SER A 35 -10.82 -33.56 3.19
N GLU A 36 -10.69 -32.49 3.98
CA GLU A 36 -9.69 -32.36 5.02
C GLU A 36 -10.11 -31.41 6.14
N SER A 37 -9.42 -31.48 7.27
CA SER A 37 -9.66 -30.61 8.41
C SER A 37 -8.79 -29.36 8.34
N PHE A 38 -9.39 -28.23 8.71
CA PHE A 38 -8.74 -26.94 8.85
C PHE A 38 -8.75 -26.52 10.32
N SER A 39 -7.67 -25.87 10.75
CA SER A 39 -7.64 -25.22 12.06
C SER A 39 -8.66 -24.08 12.11
N THR A 40 -9.18 -23.77 13.30
CA THR A 40 -9.92 -22.52 13.48
C THR A 40 -9.04 -21.33 13.06
N ASP A 41 -9.67 -20.23 12.64
CA ASP A 41 -9.00 -19.01 12.20
C ASP A 41 -8.20 -19.17 10.89
N THR A 42 -8.49 -20.22 10.11
CA THR A 42 -7.94 -20.37 8.75
C THR A 42 -8.72 -19.53 7.74
N LEU A 43 -8.01 -18.78 6.90
CA LEU A 43 -8.57 -18.09 5.74
C LEU A 43 -8.50 -18.99 4.49
N LEU A 44 -9.66 -19.33 3.95
CA LEU A 44 -9.83 -20.09 2.70
C LEU A 44 -10.14 -19.16 1.54
N VAL A 45 -9.23 -19.08 0.57
CA VAL A 45 -9.39 -18.28 -0.63
C VAL A 45 -9.98 -19.12 -1.75
N LEU A 46 -11.01 -18.58 -2.40
CA LEU A 46 -11.76 -19.17 -3.50
C LEU A 46 -11.48 -18.41 -4.82
N PRO A 47 -11.65 -19.06 -5.98
CA PRO A 47 -11.48 -18.43 -7.29
C PRO A 47 -12.45 -17.28 -7.56
N GLU A 48 -12.18 -16.53 -8.64
CA GLU A 48 -13.09 -15.47 -9.09
C GLU A 48 -14.39 -16.08 -9.57
N LEU A 49 -15.53 -15.46 -9.24
CA LEU A 49 -16.89 -15.91 -9.60
C LEU A 49 -17.07 -17.43 -9.43
N TRP A 50 -16.50 -17.98 -8.35
CA TRP A 50 -16.29 -19.43 -8.20
C TRP A 50 -17.58 -20.26 -8.23
N ALA A 51 -18.72 -19.64 -7.88
CA ALA A 51 -20.02 -20.31 -7.91
C ALA A 51 -20.69 -20.24 -9.28
N THR A 52 -20.46 -19.20 -10.09
CA THR A 52 -21.26 -18.92 -11.29
C THR A 52 -20.47 -18.96 -12.59
N GLY A 53 -19.18 -18.62 -12.57
CA GLY A 53 -18.42 -18.30 -13.77
C GLY A 53 -18.95 -17.06 -14.51
N PHE A 54 -18.45 -16.85 -15.73
CA PHE A 54 -18.81 -15.73 -16.61
C PHE A 54 -19.97 -16.08 -17.58
N ASP A 55 -21.09 -16.57 -17.04
CA ASP A 55 -22.29 -16.86 -17.84
C ASP A 55 -23.16 -15.61 -18.04
N TYR A 56 -22.70 -14.71 -18.91
CA TYR A 56 -23.35 -13.42 -19.17
C TYR A 56 -24.82 -13.52 -19.61
N PRO A 57 -25.24 -14.45 -20.49
CA PRO A 57 -26.65 -14.59 -20.87
C PRO A 57 -27.60 -14.80 -19.69
N ASN A 58 -27.12 -15.40 -18.60
CA ASN A 58 -27.92 -15.71 -17.41
C ASN A 58 -27.57 -14.85 -16.19
N ILE A 59 -26.76 -13.80 -16.35
CA ILE A 59 -26.14 -13.07 -15.24
C ILE A 59 -27.14 -12.54 -14.21
N GLU A 60 -28.29 -12.02 -14.64
CA GLU A 60 -29.35 -11.51 -13.75
C GLU A 60 -29.97 -12.61 -12.89
N THR A 61 -30.13 -13.81 -13.44
CA THR A 61 -30.65 -14.97 -12.71
C THR A 61 -29.60 -15.49 -11.74
N LEU A 62 -28.34 -15.56 -12.18
CA LEU A 62 -27.23 -16.05 -11.37
C LEU A 62 -26.92 -15.11 -10.20
N ALA A 63 -26.95 -13.79 -10.41
CA ALA A 63 -26.68 -12.82 -9.35
C ALA A 63 -27.74 -12.84 -8.23
N LYS A 64 -28.97 -13.28 -8.52
CA LYS A 64 -30.02 -13.48 -7.49
C LYS A 64 -29.72 -14.63 -6.54
N LEU A 65 -28.80 -15.55 -6.91
CA LEU A 65 -28.40 -16.67 -6.06
C LEU A 65 -27.32 -16.28 -5.05
N THR A 66 -26.65 -15.14 -5.23
CA THR A 66 -25.55 -14.69 -4.36
C THR A 66 -25.92 -14.62 -2.87
N PRO A 67 -27.08 -14.07 -2.46
CA PRO A 67 -27.46 -14.06 -1.04
C PRO A 67 -27.56 -15.47 -0.43
N GLN A 68 -28.04 -16.45 -1.20
CA GLN A 68 -28.10 -17.85 -0.74
C GLN A 68 -26.70 -18.46 -0.62
N ILE A 69 -25.81 -18.16 -1.57
CA ILE A 69 -24.41 -18.64 -1.56
C ILE A 69 -23.66 -18.04 -0.36
N LEU A 70 -23.84 -16.74 -0.09
CA LEU A 70 -23.24 -16.08 1.07
C LEU A 70 -23.76 -16.69 2.37
N ALA A 71 -25.07 -16.92 2.50
CA ALA A 71 -25.63 -17.59 3.69
C ALA A 71 -25.05 -18.99 3.93
N GLU A 72 -24.76 -19.75 2.86
CA GLU A 72 -24.07 -21.04 2.98
C GLU A 72 -22.61 -20.86 3.46
N LEU A 73 -21.88 -19.88 2.92
CA LEU A 73 -20.53 -19.56 3.40
C LEU A 73 -20.52 -19.14 4.86
N GLU A 74 -21.47 -18.30 5.29
CA GLU A 74 -21.62 -17.87 6.68
C GLU A 74 -21.89 -19.07 7.61
N GLN A 75 -22.80 -19.96 7.21
CA GLN A 75 -23.08 -21.18 7.97
C GLN A 75 -21.81 -22.05 8.12
N LYS A 76 -21.05 -22.24 7.03
CA LYS A 76 -19.80 -23.02 7.07
C LYS A 76 -18.72 -22.32 7.88
N ALA A 77 -18.63 -20.99 7.78
CA ALA A 77 -17.68 -20.18 8.54
C ALA A 77 -17.95 -20.31 10.04
N ALA A 78 -19.20 -20.18 10.47
CA ALA A 78 -19.63 -20.35 11.85
C ALA A 78 -19.43 -21.79 12.35
N GLN A 79 -19.76 -22.79 11.52
CA GLN A 79 -19.64 -24.21 11.88
C GLN A 79 -18.19 -24.63 12.14
N HIS A 80 -17.25 -24.13 11.34
CA HIS A 80 -15.86 -24.57 11.37
C HIS A 80 -14.88 -23.56 12.00
N GLY A 81 -15.36 -22.35 12.36
CA GLY A 81 -14.50 -21.26 12.82
C GLY A 81 -13.54 -20.78 11.72
N LEU A 82 -14.02 -20.68 10.47
CA LEU A 82 -13.22 -20.34 9.29
C LEU A 82 -13.58 -18.97 8.74
N CYS A 83 -12.69 -18.41 7.92
CA CYS A 83 -12.99 -17.27 7.06
C CYS A 83 -12.88 -17.67 5.57
N PHE A 84 -13.74 -17.14 4.72
CA PHE A 84 -13.71 -17.34 3.27
C PHE A 84 -13.48 -16.02 2.55
N ALA A 85 -12.69 -16.06 1.47
CA ALA A 85 -12.51 -14.93 0.57
C ALA A 85 -12.59 -15.35 -0.90
N GLY A 86 -13.54 -14.84 -1.65
CA GLY A 86 -13.70 -15.15 -3.07
C GLY A 86 -14.73 -14.25 -3.73
N SER A 87 -14.69 -14.13 -5.06
CA SER A 87 -15.62 -13.25 -5.75
C SER A 87 -16.90 -13.92 -6.23
N LEU A 88 -17.99 -13.16 -6.21
CA LEU A 88 -19.33 -13.53 -6.63
C LEU A 88 -19.96 -12.35 -7.41
N LEU A 89 -21.04 -12.66 -8.15
CA LEU A 89 -21.85 -11.62 -8.77
C LEU A 89 -22.61 -10.84 -7.69
N ASP A 90 -22.47 -9.52 -7.66
CA ASP A 90 -23.03 -8.68 -6.61
C ASP A 90 -24.01 -7.67 -7.21
N ARG A 91 -25.29 -8.02 -7.16
CA ARG A 91 -26.37 -7.20 -7.70
C ARG A 91 -26.88 -6.24 -6.62
N GLN A 92 -26.73 -4.96 -6.89
CA GLN A 92 -27.26 -3.88 -6.06
C GLN A 92 -28.76 -3.67 -6.30
N ASP A 93 -29.43 -2.99 -5.38
CA ASP A 93 -30.86 -2.64 -5.50
C ASP A 93 -31.15 -1.78 -6.74
N THR A 94 -30.16 -1.00 -7.19
CA THR A 94 -30.21 -0.21 -8.44
C THR A 94 -30.24 -1.06 -9.71
N GLY A 95 -30.01 -2.37 -9.60
CA GLY A 95 -29.88 -3.31 -10.71
C GLY A 95 -28.47 -3.42 -11.28
N VAL A 96 -27.52 -2.61 -10.82
CA VAL A 96 -26.12 -2.72 -11.22
C VAL A 96 -25.51 -3.99 -10.64
N ILE A 97 -24.74 -4.73 -11.45
CA ILE A 97 -24.04 -5.95 -11.04
C ILE A 97 -22.54 -5.71 -11.04
N TYR A 98 -21.88 -6.06 -9.94
CA TYR A 98 -20.42 -6.02 -9.79
C TYR A 98 -19.83 -7.43 -9.71
N ASN A 99 -18.53 -7.53 -9.96
CA ASN A 99 -17.72 -8.68 -9.56
C ASN A 99 -17.08 -8.35 -8.21
N SER A 100 -17.69 -8.84 -7.12
CA SER A 100 -17.30 -8.47 -5.76
C SER A 100 -16.65 -9.64 -5.05
N LEU A 101 -15.42 -9.46 -4.59
CA LEU A 101 -14.77 -10.33 -3.63
C LEU A 101 -15.38 -10.07 -2.25
N PHE A 102 -15.93 -11.09 -1.63
CA PHE A 102 -16.48 -11.02 -0.28
C PHE A 102 -15.52 -11.67 0.70
N LEU A 103 -15.32 -11.05 1.86
CA LEU A 103 -14.71 -11.66 3.03
C LEU A 103 -15.82 -12.06 3.99
N VAL A 104 -15.96 -13.36 4.23
CA VAL A 104 -17.02 -13.94 5.06
C VAL A 104 -16.38 -14.64 6.26
N GLY A 105 -16.77 -14.24 7.47
CA GLY A 105 -16.29 -14.82 8.71
C GLY A 105 -17.42 -15.52 9.50
N PRO A 106 -17.12 -16.05 10.69
CA PRO A 106 -18.09 -16.75 11.54
C PRO A 106 -19.31 -15.90 11.95
N GLU A 107 -19.16 -14.58 11.94
CA GLU A 107 -20.21 -13.62 12.33
C GLU A 107 -20.97 -13.04 11.13
N GLY A 108 -20.63 -13.43 9.90
CA GLY A 108 -21.24 -12.93 8.66
C GLY A 108 -20.25 -12.36 7.65
N VAL A 109 -20.76 -11.65 6.64
CA VAL A 109 -19.94 -10.86 5.73
C VAL A 109 -19.21 -9.74 6.48
N VAL A 110 -17.88 -9.79 6.49
CA VAL A 110 -16.97 -8.84 7.16
C VAL A 110 -16.69 -7.63 6.27
N GLY A 111 -16.60 -7.84 4.96
CA GLY A 111 -16.30 -6.78 4.01
C GLY A 111 -16.35 -7.26 2.57
N SER A 112 -16.23 -6.32 1.63
CA SER A 112 -16.16 -6.63 0.22
C SER A 112 -15.23 -5.69 -0.56
N TYR A 113 -14.75 -6.19 -1.69
CA TYR A 113 -13.95 -5.47 -2.68
C TYR A 113 -14.59 -5.67 -4.06
N GLN A 114 -14.97 -4.58 -4.71
CA GLN A 114 -15.51 -4.60 -6.07
C GLN A 114 -14.37 -4.44 -7.08
N LYS A 115 -14.27 -5.36 -8.04
CA LYS A 115 -13.24 -5.38 -9.08
C LYS A 115 -13.16 -4.04 -9.81
N GLN A 116 -11.94 -3.53 -9.97
CA GLN A 116 -11.73 -2.18 -10.52
C GLN A 116 -11.36 -2.19 -12.01
N HIS A 117 -10.77 -3.27 -12.52
CA HIS A 117 -10.39 -3.37 -13.93
C HIS A 117 -11.15 -4.49 -14.63
N MET A 118 -12.11 -4.11 -15.48
CA MET A 118 -12.85 -5.06 -16.31
C MET A 118 -11.99 -5.58 -17.47
N PHE A 119 -12.06 -6.88 -17.72
CA PHE A 119 -11.32 -7.52 -18.81
C PHE A 119 -12.13 -7.49 -20.11
N ARG A 120 -11.94 -6.41 -20.90
CA ARG A 120 -12.70 -6.15 -22.14
C ARG A 120 -12.65 -7.25 -23.20
N LEU A 121 -11.57 -8.04 -23.27
CA LEU A 121 -11.48 -9.15 -24.22
C LEU A 121 -12.53 -10.24 -23.95
N TRP A 122 -13.05 -10.33 -22.72
CA TRP A 122 -14.17 -11.20 -22.35
C TRP A 122 -15.48 -10.43 -22.23
N GLN A 123 -15.54 -9.18 -22.71
CA GLN A 123 -16.73 -8.32 -22.68
C GLN A 123 -17.27 -8.04 -21.27
N GLU A 124 -16.42 -8.19 -20.25
CA GLU A 124 -16.81 -8.02 -18.86
C GLU A 124 -17.42 -6.62 -18.59
N ASP A 125 -16.90 -5.59 -19.24
CA ASP A 125 -17.35 -4.20 -19.16
C ASP A 125 -18.73 -3.93 -19.77
N GLN A 126 -19.31 -4.90 -20.50
CA GLN A 126 -20.68 -4.79 -21.02
C GLN A 126 -21.73 -5.29 -20.02
N TYR A 127 -21.32 -6.10 -19.04
CA TYR A 127 -22.23 -6.78 -18.11
C TYR A 127 -21.98 -6.44 -16.65
N LEU A 128 -20.75 -6.05 -16.30
CA LEU A 128 -20.33 -5.76 -14.93
C LEU A 128 -19.83 -4.32 -14.82
N ALA A 129 -20.20 -3.67 -13.72
CA ALA A 129 -19.74 -2.33 -13.41
C ALA A 129 -18.35 -2.33 -12.76
N VAL A 130 -17.64 -1.22 -12.95
CA VAL A 130 -16.36 -0.94 -12.29
C VAL A 130 -16.60 -0.53 -10.84
N GLY A 131 -15.92 -1.19 -9.91
CA GLY A 131 -15.98 -0.86 -8.50
C GLY A 131 -15.41 0.53 -8.17
N PRO A 132 -15.86 1.16 -7.05
CA PRO A 132 -15.27 2.38 -6.54
C PRO A 132 -13.83 2.14 -6.07
N THR A 133 -13.12 3.22 -5.72
CA THR A 133 -11.74 3.16 -5.22
C THR A 133 -11.53 2.05 -4.19
N ALA A 134 -10.52 1.21 -4.41
CA ALA A 134 -10.16 0.13 -3.50
C ALA A 134 -9.85 0.63 -2.08
N HIS A 135 -10.41 -0.05 -1.08
CA HIS A 135 -10.07 0.12 0.33
C HIS A 135 -9.66 -1.22 0.93
N VAL A 136 -8.81 -1.20 1.95
CA VAL A 136 -8.40 -2.39 2.68
C VAL A 136 -9.57 -2.89 3.53
N MET A 137 -9.85 -4.19 3.47
CA MET A 137 -10.86 -4.81 4.33
C MET A 137 -10.26 -5.09 5.70
N GLN A 138 -10.94 -4.70 6.76
CA GLN A 138 -10.52 -4.96 8.15
C GLN A 138 -11.20 -6.23 8.66
N ALA A 139 -10.42 -7.20 9.13
CA ALA A 139 -10.92 -8.39 9.81
C ALA A 139 -10.40 -8.45 11.25
N GLY A 140 -11.02 -9.23 12.12
CA GLY A 140 -10.56 -9.43 13.51
C GLY A 140 -9.12 -9.97 13.63
N PHE A 141 -8.57 -10.51 12.54
CA PHE A 141 -7.21 -11.01 12.42
C PHE A 141 -6.30 -10.13 11.53
N GLY A 142 -6.79 -8.95 11.17
CA GLY A 142 -6.02 -7.89 10.55
C GLY A 142 -6.47 -7.43 9.18
N SER A 143 -5.67 -6.52 8.62
CA SER A 143 -6.03 -5.76 7.43
C SER A 143 -5.63 -6.47 6.13
N LEU A 144 -6.58 -6.59 5.20
CA LEU A 144 -6.46 -7.42 4.01
C LEU A 144 -6.67 -6.64 2.72
N ALA A 145 -5.67 -6.69 1.84
CA ALA A 145 -5.75 -6.17 0.49
C ALA A 145 -6.32 -7.24 -0.45
N ALA A 146 -7.08 -6.82 -1.45
CA ALA A 146 -7.74 -7.72 -2.39
C ALA A 146 -7.57 -7.26 -3.85
N LEU A 147 -7.50 -8.23 -4.75
CA LEU A 147 -7.54 -8.05 -6.19
C LEU A 147 -8.41 -9.15 -6.81
N VAL A 148 -9.12 -8.81 -7.89
CA VAL A 148 -9.85 -9.79 -8.67
C VAL A 148 -9.23 -9.90 -10.07
N CYS A 149 -8.61 -11.06 -10.32
CA CYS A 149 -8.08 -11.49 -11.61
C CYS A 149 -7.29 -10.42 -12.36
N TYR A 150 -7.92 -9.72 -13.31
CA TYR A 150 -7.27 -8.74 -14.18
C TYR A 150 -6.62 -7.59 -13.41
N ASP A 151 -7.12 -7.26 -12.22
CA ASP A 151 -6.51 -6.29 -11.29
C ASP A 151 -5.04 -6.63 -10.98
N LEU A 152 -4.65 -7.90 -11.04
CA LEU A 152 -3.26 -8.34 -10.86
C LEU A 152 -2.28 -7.63 -11.80
N ARG A 153 -2.72 -7.16 -12.97
CA ARG A 153 -1.86 -6.43 -13.92
C ARG A 153 -1.52 -5.01 -13.50
N PHE A 154 -2.24 -4.44 -12.55
CA PHE A 154 -2.16 -3.02 -12.16
C PHE A 154 -1.49 -2.89 -10.79
N PRO A 155 -0.16 -2.69 -10.73
CA PRO A 155 0.58 -2.63 -9.47
C PRO A 155 0.04 -1.55 -8.51
N GLU A 156 -0.46 -0.45 -9.04
CA GLU A 156 -0.98 0.71 -8.30
C GLU A 156 -2.08 0.31 -7.31
N LEU A 157 -2.91 -0.68 -7.66
CA LEU A 157 -3.98 -1.18 -6.79
C LEU A 157 -3.45 -1.90 -5.56
N SER A 158 -2.51 -2.82 -5.78
CA SER A 158 -1.87 -3.55 -4.68
C SER A 158 -1.08 -2.60 -3.79
N ARG A 159 -0.38 -1.64 -4.42
CA ARG A 159 0.42 -0.61 -3.76
C ARG A 159 -0.41 0.23 -2.82
N ARG A 160 -1.48 0.84 -3.32
CA ARG A 160 -2.36 1.71 -2.52
C ARG A 160 -2.91 1.00 -1.29
N GLN A 161 -3.37 -0.24 -1.45
CA GLN A 161 -3.93 -1.02 -0.35
C GLN A 161 -2.86 -1.44 0.67
N VAL A 162 -1.70 -1.93 0.23
CA VAL A 162 -0.63 -2.35 1.13
C VAL A 162 -0.01 -1.14 1.86
N PHE A 163 0.03 0.04 1.24
CA PHE A 163 0.44 1.29 1.88
C PHE A 163 -0.51 1.76 2.99
N SER A 164 -1.74 1.23 3.05
CA SER A 164 -2.62 1.45 4.20
C SER A 164 -2.36 0.48 5.36
N GLY A 165 -1.29 -0.32 5.29
CA GLY A 165 -0.82 -1.18 6.39
C GLY A 165 -1.04 -2.69 6.18
N SER A 166 -1.68 -3.10 5.10
CA SER A 166 -1.98 -4.52 4.87
C SER A 166 -0.72 -5.38 4.74
N LYS A 167 -0.76 -6.56 5.37
CA LYS A 167 0.33 -7.55 5.35
C LYS A 167 0.03 -8.74 4.44
N LEU A 168 -1.20 -8.81 3.92
CA LEU A 168 -1.71 -9.93 3.14
C LEU A 168 -2.52 -9.41 1.93
N LEU A 169 -2.15 -9.89 0.75
CA LEU A 169 -2.83 -9.62 -0.51
C LEU A 169 -3.53 -10.90 -1.01
N ILE A 170 -4.85 -10.86 -1.12
CA ILE A 170 -5.63 -11.91 -1.76
C ILE A 170 -5.76 -11.63 -3.25
N VAL A 171 -5.63 -12.67 -4.07
CA VAL A 171 -5.97 -12.63 -5.49
C VAL A 171 -6.95 -13.76 -5.81
N SER A 172 -8.19 -13.40 -6.16
CA SER A 172 -9.22 -14.34 -6.60
C SER A 172 -9.30 -14.28 -8.14
N ALA A 173 -9.15 -15.41 -8.85
CA ALA A 173 -8.98 -15.38 -10.30
C ALA A 173 -9.62 -16.54 -11.08
N GLN A 174 -9.91 -16.26 -12.36
CA GLN A 174 -10.07 -17.24 -13.44
C GLN A 174 -9.04 -16.91 -14.55
N TRP A 175 -7.77 -17.14 -14.26
CA TRP A 175 -6.66 -16.86 -15.16
C TRP A 175 -6.45 -17.99 -16.17
N PRO A 176 -6.38 -17.69 -17.48
CA PRO A 176 -6.28 -18.71 -18.52
C PRO A 176 -4.88 -19.32 -18.64
N ALA A 177 -4.82 -20.60 -19.01
CA ALA A 177 -3.60 -21.39 -19.18
C ALA A 177 -2.64 -20.78 -20.21
N ALA A 178 -3.16 -20.13 -21.26
CA ALA A 178 -2.36 -19.44 -22.29
C ALA A 178 -1.50 -18.28 -21.74
N ARG A 179 -1.71 -17.86 -20.49
CA ARG A 179 -0.95 -16.79 -19.83
C ARG A 179 -0.46 -17.21 -18.44
N SER A 180 -0.24 -18.50 -18.21
CA SER A 180 0.24 -19.06 -16.94
C SER A 180 1.57 -18.43 -16.48
N ASP A 181 2.47 -18.13 -17.40
CA ASP A 181 3.75 -17.47 -17.06
C ASP A 181 3.53 -16.07 -16.44
N HIS A 182 2.56 -15.32 -16.97
CA HIS A 182 2.20 -14.01 -16.42
C HIS A 182 1.61 -14.12 -15.02
N TRP A 183 0.83 -15.18 -14.74
CA TRP A 183 0.27 -15.42 -13.42
C TRP A 183 1.37 -15.55 -12.37
N GLU A 184 2.34 -16.43 -12.60
CA GLU A 184 3.45 -16.62 -11.66
C GLU A 184 4.32 -15.37 -11.51
N ILE A 185 4.73 -14.74 -12.62
CA ILE A 185 5.60 -13.56 -12.60
C ILE A 185 4.95 -12.43 -11.82
N LEU A 186 3.68 -12.12 -12.12
CA LEU A 186 2.99 -10.99 -11.49
C LEU A 186 2.74 -11.24 -10.01
N LEU A 187 2.30 -12.44 -9.62
CA LEU A 187 2.06 -12.76 -8.21
C LEU A 187 3.33 -12.63 -7.36
N ARG A 188 4.46 -13.16 -7.86
CA ARG A 188 5.74 -13.04 -7.16
C ARG A 188 6.21 -11.59 -7.13
N ALA A 189 6.01 -10.83 -8.21
CA ALA A 189 6.32 -9.41 -8.23
C ALA A 189 5.51 -8.63 -7.18
N ARG A 190 4.19 -8.89 -7.06
CA ARG A 190 3.33 -8.24 -6.06
C ARG A 190 3.80 -8.53 -4.63
N ALA A 191 4.22 -9.76 -4.36
CA ALA A 191 4.75 -10.16 -3.05
C ALA A 191 6.05 -9.42 -2.71
N VAL A 192 7.02 -9.43 -3.63
CA VAL A 192 8.34 -8.80 -3.45
C VAL A 192 8.22 -7.29 -3.33
N GLU A 193 7.49 -6.66 -4.25
CA GLU A 193 7.47 -5.22 -4.36
C GLU A 193 6.73 -4.58 -3.17
N ASN A 194 5.65 -5.23 -2.70
CA ASN A 194 4.83 -4.79 -1.57
C ASN A 194 5.22 -5.44 -0.24
N GLN A 195 6.23 -6.31 -0.23
CA GLN A 195 6.73 -7.01 0.96
C GLN A 195 5.60 -7.50 1.87
N CYS A 196 4.67 -8.23 1.27
CA CYS A 196 3.49 -8.79 1.90
C CYS A 196 3.31 -10.23 1.44
N PHE A 197 2.54 -11.01 2.20
CA PHE A 197 2.12 -12.33 1.74
C PHE A 197 1.13 -12.18 0.58
N VAL A 198 1.20 -13.09 -0.39
CA VAL A 198 0.22 -13.19 -1.47
C VAL A 198 -0.43 -14.56 -1.43
N VAL A 199 -1.76 -14.59 -1.34
CA VAL A 199 -2.58 -15.82 -1.39
C VAL A 199 -3.48 -15.71 -2.61
N ALA A 200 -3.16 -16.47 -3.66
CA ALA A 200 -3.76 -16.34 -4.96
C ALA A 200 -4.45 -17.64 -5.36
N CYS A 201 -5.78 -17.63 -5.37
CA CYS A 201 -6.59 -18.77 -5.78
C CYS A 201 -7.11 -18.56 -7.20
N ASN A 202 -6.75 -19.48 -8.08
CA ASN A 202 -7.24 -19.53 -9.45
C ASN A 202 -8.14 -20.74 -9.63
N ALA A 203 -9.13 -20.63 -10.51
CA ALA A 203 -9.94 -21.77 -10.92
C ALA A 203 -9.17 -22.69 -11.90
N SER A 204 -9.60 -23.94 -11.95
CA SER A 204 -9.18 -24.95 -12.92
C SER A 204 -10.36 -25.35 -13.82
N GLY A 205 -10.05 -26.06 -14.91
CA GLY A 205 -11.04 -26.58 -15.84
C GLY A 205 -11.19 -25.76 -17.11
N THR A 206 -12.19 -26.13 -17.91
CA THR A 206 -12.40 -25.56 -19.25
C THR A 206 -13.67 -24.72 -19.28
N ILE A 207 -13.52 -23.47 -19.70
CA ILE A 207 -14.62 -22.54 -19.96
C ILE A 207 -14.73 -22.29 -21.48
N PRO A 208 -15.83 -21.70 -21.99
CA PRO A 208 -16.04 -21.52 -23.43
C PRO A 208 -14.91 -20.76 -24.16
N VAL A 209 -14.19 -19.89 -23.43
CA VAL A 209 -13.11 -19.06 -23.97
C VAL A 209 -11.71 -19.69 -23.81
N GLY A 210 -11.61 -20.89 -23.24
CA GLY A 210 -10.36 -21.64 -23.12
C GLY A 210 -10.18 -22.39 -21.78
N GLU A 211 -8.99 -22.94 -21.59
CA GLU A 211 -8.60 -23.63 -20.37
C GLU A 211 -8.10 -22.65 -19.31
N LEU A 212 -8.53 -22.85 -18.07
CA LEU A 212 -8.06 -22.12 -16.89
C LEU A 212 -6.79 -22.79 -16.35
N ALA A 213 -5.82 -21.98 -15.96
CA ALA A 213 -4.50 -22.46 -15.60
C ALA A 213 -4.49 -23.31 -14.32
N GLY A 214 -5.44 -23.10 -13.39
CA GLY A 214 -5.23 -23.50 -12.01
C GLY A 214 -3.98 -22.80 -11.48
N HIS A 215 -2.99 -23.57 -11.02
CA HIS A 215 -1.72 -23.03 -10.51
C HIS A 215 -1.90 -21.98 -9.41
N SER A 216 -2.87 -22.16 -8.51
CA SER A 216 -3.00 -21.36 -7.29
C SER A 216 -1.68 -21.35 -6.52
N MET A 217 -1.37 -20.24 -5.84
CA MET A 217 -0.08 -20.03 -5.18
C MET A 217 -0.21 -19.27 -3.86
N ILE A 218 0.66 -19.64 -2.91
CA ILE A 218 0.89 -18.89 -1.67
C ILE A 218 2.36 -18.48 -1.64
N ILE A 219 2.63 -17.19 -1.41
CA ILE A 219 3.96 -16.59 -1.60
C ILE A 219 4.31 -15.72 -0.40
N SER A 220 5.54 -15.83 0.09
CA SER A 220 6.07 -15.03 1.19
C SER A 220 6.41 -13.59 0.77
N PRO A 221 6.62 -12.66 1.72
CA PRO A 221 7.05 -11.27 1.46
C PRO A 221 8.36 -11.14 0.68
N THR A 222 9.18 -12.19 0.60
CA THR A 222 10.45 -12.20 -0.15
C THR A 222 10.29 -12.75 -1.57
N GLY A 223 9.07 -13.15 -1.98
CA GLY A 223 8.80 -13.75 -3.27
C GLY A 223 9.09 -15.26 -3.34
N GLN A 224 9.43 -15.91 -2.22
CA GLN A 224 9.51 -17.37 -2.13
C GLN A 224 8.11 -17.96 -2.19
N VAL A 225 7.92 -18.94 -3.07
CA VAL A 225 6.67 -19.72 -3.18
C VAL A 225 6.63 -20.72 -2.04
N LEU A 226 5.62 -20.58 -1.17
CA LEU A 226 5.38 -21.46 -0.02
C LEU A 226 4.56 -22.70 -0.42
N ALA A 227 3.58 -22.51 -1.30
CA ALA A 227 2.80 -23.59 -1.87
C ALA A 227 2.32 -23.24 -3.30
N LYS A 228 2.17 -24.25 -4.16
CA LYS A 228 1.71 -24.09 -5.54
C LYS A 228 0.94 -25.34 -5.99
N ALA A 229 -0.22 -25.13 -6.61
CA ALA A 229 -1.02 -26.19 -7.22
C ALA A 229 -0.56 -26.49 -8.67
N ASP A 230 -0.97 -27.64 -9.19
CA ASP A 230 -0.94 -27.91 -10.62
C ASP A 230 -2.20 -27.34 -11.30
N GLY A 231 -2.56 -27.81 -12.50
CA GLY A 231 -3.77 -27.37 -13.22
C GLY A 231 -5.08 -28.06 -12.80
N LYS A 232 -5.06 -28.97 -11.82
CA LYS A 232 -6.23 -29.78 -11.42
C LYS A 232 -6.86 -29.26 -10.13
N PRO A 233 -8.10 -29.66 -9.80
CA PRO A 233 -8.70 -29.30 -8.52
C PRO A 233 -7.85 -29.76 -7.35
N ALA A 234 -7.54 -28.84 -6.43
CA ALA A 234 -6.58 -29.07 -5.37
C ALA A 234 -6.78 -28.11 -4.20
N ILE A 235 -6.21 -28.48 -3.06
CA ILE A 235 -6.07 -27.60 -1.89
C ILE A 235 -4.58 -27.41 -1.64
N ILE A 236 -4.17 -26.16 -1.53
CA ILE A 236 -2.81 -25.80 -1.09
C ILE A 236 -2.90 -24.93 0.15
N ARG A 237 -1.95 -25.09 1.08
CA ARG A 237 -1.97 -24.39 2.37
C ARG A 237 -0.59 -23.91 2.77
N ALA A 238 -0.54 -22.90 3.62
CA ALA A 238 0.67 -22.47 4.30
C ALA A 238 0.33 -21.82 5.65
N ASP A 239 1.28 -21.89 6.57
CA ASP A 239 1.25 -21.11 7.79
C ASP A 239 1.94 -19.77 7.54
N LEU A 240 1.37 -18.68 8.03
CA LEU A 240 1.92 -17.34 7.89
C LEU A 240 2.44 -16.85 9.23
N ASN A 241 3.59 -16.17 9.20
CA ASN A 241 4.18 -15.55 10.37
C ASN A 241 4.39 -14.05 10.10
N GLY A 242 3.79 -13.19 10.92
CA GLY A 242 3.91 -11.75 10.81
C GLY A 242 5.36 -11.25 10.93
N ALA A 243 6.22 -11.99 11.63
CA ALA A 243 7.64 -11.69 11.73
C ALA A 243 8.36 -11.75 10.37
N ASP A 244 7.88 -12.54 9.40
CA ASP A 244 8.49 -12.61 8.06
C ASP A 244 8.30 -11.30 7.29
N VAL A 245 7.16 -10.63 7.47
CA VAL A 245 6.90 -9.30 6.91
C VAL A 245 7.85 -8.28 7.53
N THR A 246 7.97 -8.29 8.87
CA THR A 246 8.88 -7.42 9.61
C THR A 246 10.34 -7.66 9.20
N ALA A 247 10.75 -8.92 9.04
CA ALA A 247 12.09 -9.30 8.61
C ALA A 247 12.38 -8.84 7.17
N ALA A 248 11.42 -8.99 6.25
CA ALA A 248 11.56 -8.50 4.87
C ALA A 248 11.73 -6.98 4.83
N ARG A 249 10.87 -6.24 5.55
CA ARG A 249 10.88 -4.78 5.59
C ARG A 249 12.09 -4.18 6.32
N SER A 250 12.63 -4.87 7.33
CA SER A 250 13.80 -4.38 8.09
C SER A 250 15.12 -4.37 7.29
N ARG A 251 15.25 -5.21 6.25
CA ARG A 251 16.42 -5.20 5.36
C ARG A 251 16.41 -4.02 4.40
N PHE A 252 15.24 -3.75 3.82
CA PHE A 252 14.93 -2.60 2.98
C PHE A 252 13.39 -2.51 2.90
N CYS A 253 12.81 -1.33 3.07
CA CYS A 253 11.34 -1.18 3.10
C CYS A 253 10.82 -0.51 1.82
N SER A 254 10.26 -1.27 0.89
CA SER A 254 9.60 -0.72 -0.31
C SER A 254 8.11 -0.41 -0.10
N VAL A 255 7.64 -0.48 1.15
CA VAL A 255 6.24 -0.27 1.55
C VAL A 255 6.12 1.06 2.27
N ALA A 256 5.54 2.02 1.57
CA ALA A 256 5.21 3.39 1.98
C ALA A 256 5.09 4.20 0.70
N GLU A 257 4.22 5.22 0.68
CA GLU A 257 4.29 6.19 -0.41
C GLU A 257 5.65 6.87 -0.34
N ARG A 258 6.47 6.59 -1.36
CA ARG A 258 7.70 7.29 -1.64
C ARG A 258 7.35 8.21 -2.79
N PRO A 259 7.29 9.54 -2.59
CA PRO A 259 6.95 10.46 -3.66
C PRO A 259 8.01 10.37 -4.77
N TRP A 260 7.79 9.48 -5.74
CA TRP A 260 8.64 9.33 -6.91
C TRP A 260 8.15 10.33 -7.96
N TYR A 261 9.01 11.31 -8.27
CA TYR A 261 8.92 12.33 -9.32
C TYR A 261 7.62 12.36 -10.14
N GLY A 262 6.63 13.14 -9.70
CA GLY A 262 5.45 13.32 -10.53
C GLY A 262 4.21 13.96 -9.91
N GLN A 263 4.37 14.89 -8.96
CA GLN A 263 3.42 15.98 -8.64
C GLN A 263 3.95 16.73 -7.42
N ASP A 264 4.91 17.65 -7.60
CA ASP A 264 5.53 18.35 -6.46
C ASP A 264 4.58 19.30 -5.69
N ARG A 265 3.27 19.27 -5.94
CA ARG A 265 2.25 19.91 -5.09
C ARG A 265 1.84 19.01 -3.92
N ASP A 266 1.82 17.70 -4.11
CA ASP A 266 1.38 16.74 -3.07
C ASP A 266 2.42 16.58 -1.95
N LYS A 267 3.65 17.07 -2.18
CA LYS A 267 4.70 17.13 -1.16
C LYS A 267 4.50 18.27 -0.15
N ILE A 268 3.69 19.28 -0.47
CA ILE A 268 3.46 20.44 0.40
C ILE A 268 2.20 20.17 1.22
N LEU A 269 2.36 19.86 2.49
CA LEU A 269 1.28 19.44 3.38
C LEU A 269 1.01 20.47 4.47
N THR A 270 -0.22 20.46 5.00
CA THR A 270 -0.51 21.12 6.28
C THR A 270 0.19 20.37 7.41
N GLN A 271 0.37 21.01 8.56
CA GLN A 271 1.02 20.38 9.71
C GLN A 271 0.24 19.14 10.18
N GLU A 272 -1.09 19.20 10.17
CA GLU A 272 -1.97 18.09 10.51
C GLU A 272 -1.85 16.93 9.51
N GLY A 273 -1.90 17.23 8.20
CA GLY A 273 -1.76 16.21 7.17
C GLY A 273 -0.37 15.56 7.21
N LEU A 274 0.68 16.33 7.48
CA LEU A 274 2.03 15.80 7.65
C LEU A 274 2.14 14.88 8.87
N PHE A 275 1.45 15.19 9.97
CA PHE A 275 1.42 14.33 11.15
C PHE A 275 0.80 12.95 10.83
N GLU A 276 -0.34 12.93 10.14
CA GLU A 276 -1.00 11.67 9.73
C GLU A 276 -0.09 10.83 8.82
N TRP A 277 0.54 11.48 7.84
CA TRP A 277 1.50 10.82 6.95
C TRP A 277 2.70 10.23 7.69
N VAL A 278 3.33 11.02 8.57
CA VAL A 278 4.48 10.58 9.37
C VAL A 278 4.09 9.44 10.32
N ALA A 279 2.91 9.49 10.93
CA ALA A 279 2.41 8.42 11.78
C ALA A 279 2.20 7.11 10.98
N GLY A 280 1.63 7.20 9.76
CA GLY A 280 1.47 6.07 8.85
C GLY A 280 2.81 5.47 8.40
N LEU A 281 3.79 6.30 8.06
CA LEU A 281 5.13 5.83 7.68
C LEU A 281 5.83 5.09 8.82
N ARG A 282 5.70 5.60 10.05
CA ARG A 282 6.30 5.00 11.24
C ARG A 282 5.64 3.67 11.60
N SER A 283 4.32 3.55 11.49
CA SER A 283 3.64 2.26 11.71
C SER A 283 4.06 1.19 10.70
N GLN A 284 4.55 1.60 9.52
CA GLN A 284 5.13 0.73 8.49
C GLN A 284 6.62 0.42 8.69
N GLY A 285 7.26 1.01 9.71
CA GLY A 285 8.67 0.81 10.03
C GLY A 285 9.64 1.73 9.29
N SER A 286 9.16 2.73 8.54
CA SER A 286 10.01 3.71 7.84
C SER A 286 10.68 4.69 8.81
N LYS A 287 11.94 5.05 8.55
CA LYS A 287 12.69 6.05 9.34
C LYS A 287 12.50 7.46 8.79
N VAL A 288 11.97 8.35 9.62
CA VAL A 288 11.69 9.74 9.23
C VAL A 288 12.84 10.67 9.60
N VAL A 289 13.34 11.39 8.58
CA VAL A 289 14.38 12.41 8.69
C VAL A 289 13.74 13.78 8.62
N PHE A 290 14.13 14.68 9.52
CA PHE A 290 13.69 16.07 9.52
C PHE A 290 14.87 17.04 9.41
N THR A 291 14.70 18.07 8.60
CA THR A 291 15.56 19.26 8.60
C THR A 291 14.68 20.50 8.43
N ASN A 292 15.20 21.68 8.76
CA ASN A 292 14.49 22.93 8.49
C ASN A 292 15.43 24.05 8.07
N GLY A 293 14.87 25.05 7.40
CA GLY A 293 15.59 26.25 6.99
C GLY A 293 14.76 27.20 6.12
N CYS A 294 15.34 28.35 5.79
CA CYS A 294 14.67 29.36 4.95
C CYS A 294 14.68 29.01 3.46
N PHE A 295 15.76 28.37 2.96
CA PHE A 295 15.93 27.97 1.55
C PHE A 295 15.53 29.05 0.52
N ASP A 296 16.00 30.27 0.73
CA ASP A 296 15.53 31.43 -0.02
C ASP A 296 16.00 31.46 -1.49
N LEU A 297 17.33 31.46 -1.70
CA LEU A 297 17.92 31.16 -3.00
C LEU A 297 18.71 29.86 -2.87
N LEU A 298 18.23 28.81 -3.56
CA LEU A 298 18.92 27.53 -3.60
C LEU A 298 20.22 27.63 -4.41
N HIS A 299 21.18 26.81 -4.00
CA HIS A 299 22.46 26.62 -4.68
C HIS A 299 22.93 25.19 -4.45
N ALA A 300 24.00 24.77 -5.12
CA ALA A 300 24.52 23.40 -5.06
C ALA A 300 24.74 22.89 -3.63
N GLY A 301 25.26 23.74 -2.73
CA GLY A 301 25.42 23.37 -1.30
C GLY A 301 24.12 22.95 -0.59
N HIS A 302 22.98 23.58 -0.89
CA HIS A 302 21.69 23.14 -0.34
C HIS A 302 21.27 21.79 -0.92
N VAL A 303 21.49 21.55 -2.21
CA VAL A 303 21.17 20.27 -2.86
C VAL A 303 21.99 19.15 -2.24
N SER A 304 23.31 19.30 -2.12
CA SER A 304 24.18 18.31 -1.49
C SER A 304 23.80 18.04 -0.04
N TYR A 305 23.52 19.08 0.75
CA TYR A 305 23.06 18.94 2.14
C TYR A 305 21.75 18.14 2.25
N LEU A 306 20.76 18.44 1.40
CA LEU A 306 19.47 17.74 1.42
C LEU A 306 19.60 16.29 0.93
N GLU A 307 20.47 16.01 -0.04
CA GLU A 307 20.78 14.64 -0.47
C GLU A 307 21.44 13.82 0.64
N GLU A 308 22.39 14.41 1.39
CA GLU A 308 23.01 13.73 2.53
C GLU A 308 22.02 13.54 3.69
N ALA A 309 21.14 14.52 3.94
CA ALA A 309 20.05 14.37 4.90
C ALA A 309 19.13 13.20 4.51
N ARG A 310 18.71 13.14 3.24
CA ARG A 310 17.83 12.08 2.72
C ARG A 310 18.43 10.68 2.87
N ARG A 311 19.76 10.54 2.78
CA ARG A 311 20.47 9.26 2.96
C ARG A 311 20.45 8.74 4.40
N CYS A 312 20.10 9.58 5.38
CA CYS A 312 20.08 9.16 6.78
C CYS A 312 18.89 8.25 7.13
N GLY A 313 17.82 8.27 6.34
CA GLY A 313 16.59 7.50 6.59
C GLY A 313 15.76 7.26 5.32
N ASP A 314 14.48 6.95 5.49
CA ASP A 314 13.58 6.51 4.41
C ASP A 314 12.70 7.64 3.85
N CYS A 315 12.51 8.73 4.60
CA CYS A 315 11.67 9.87 4.22
C CYS A 315 12.28 11.18 4.75
N LEU A 316 12.49 12.18 3.90
CA LEU A 316 12.96 13.51 4.27
C LEU A 316 11.82 14.53 4.30
N VAL A 317 11.57 15.06 5.50
CA VAL A 317 10.66 16.16 5.77
C VAL A 317 11.44 17.47 5.94
N ILE A 318 11.00 18.53 5.26
CA ILE A 318 11.54 19.88 5.42
C ILE A 318 10.53 20.77 6.15
N GLY A 319 10.92 21.31 7.31
CA GLY A 319 10.28 22.49 7.87
C GLY A 319 10.75 23.74 7.12
N LEU A 320 9.85 24.41 6.40
CA LEU A 320 10.17 25.64 5.67
C LEU A 320 9.69 26.86 6.47
N ASN A 321 10.60 27.80 6.74
CA ASN A 321 10.22 29.07 7.38
C ASN A 321 9.27 29.87 6.48
N SER A 322 8.18 30.39 7.06
CA SER A 322 7.27 31.33 6.39
C SER A 322 7.94 32.66 6.05
N ASP A 323 7.29 33.47 5.21
CA ASP A 323 7.80 34.80 4.86
C ASP A 323 7.93 35.70 6.09
N ARG A 324 6.97 35.62 7.02
CA ARG A 324 7.02 36.33 8.32
C ARG A 324 8.22 35.88 9.16
N SER A 325 8.42 34.56 9.28
CA SER A 325 9.52 33.98 10.07
C SER A 325 10.88 34.39 9.48
N VAL A 326 11.02 34.36 8.16
CA VAL A 326 12.27 34.80 7.51
C VAL A 326 12.52 36.30 7.67
N GLN A 327 11.48 37.15 7.56
CA GLN A 327 11.59 38.59 7.80
C GLN A 327 12.07 38.90 9.23
N ALA A 328 11.53 38.20 10.22
CA ALA A 328 11.94 38.35 11.61
C ALA A 328 13.40 37.94 11.84
N LEU A 329 13.85 36.86 11.20
CA LEU A 329 15.20 36.32 11.36
C LEU A 329 16.28 37.08 10.58
N LYS A 330 15.96 37.57 9.37
CA LYS A 330 16.96 38.10 8.42
C LYS A 330 16.72 39.55 8.01
N GLY A 331 15.65 40.17 8.50
CA GLY A 331 15.29 41.56 8.21
C GLY A 331 14.25 41.72 7.10
N PRO A 332 13.74 42.96 6.90
CA PRO A 332 12.55 43.23 6.09
C PRO A 332 12.75 43.03 4.58
N THR A 333 13.99 42.96 4.10
CA THR A 333 14.32 42.73 2.68
C THR A 333 14.39 41.24 2.32
N ARG A 334 14.06 40.34 3.25
CA ARG A 334 14.13 38.89 3.13
C ARG A 334 12.80 38.28 3.56
N PRO A 335 12.27 37.24 2.92
CA PRO A 335 12.89 36.50 1.83
C PRO A 335 12.77 37.22 0.48
N VAL A 336 13.62 36.84 -0.49
CA VAL A 336 13.53 37.34 -1.87
C VAL A 336 12.41 36.61 -2.62
N ASN A 337 12.32 35.29 -2.43
CA ASN A 337 11.26 34.48 -3.01
C ASN A 337 10.15 34.21 -1.96
N PRO A 338 8.87 34.41 -2.29
CA PRO A 338 7.75 34.07 -1.41
C PRO A 338 7.76 32.59 -1.00
N GLU A 339 7.18 32.28 0.15
CA GLU A 339 7.23 30.96 0.78
C GLU A 339 6.69 29.83 -0.10
N LEU A 340 5.62 30.08 -0.85
CA LEU A 340 5.04 29.07 -1.75
C LEU A 340 5.93 28.78 -2.96
N GLU A 341 6.68 29.77 -3.44
CA GLU A 341 7.66 29.57 -4.51
C GLU A 341 8.86 28.79 -4.01
N ARG A 342 9.38 29.12 -2.82
CA ARG A 342 10.45 28.36 -2.16
C ARG A 342 10.04 26.91 -1.92
N ALA A 343 8.83 26.68 -1.40
CA ALA A 343 8.27 25.34 -1.20
C ALA A 343 8.17 24.58 -2.52
N ARG A 344 7.72 25.23 -3.59
CA ARG A 344 7.60 24.61 -4.91
C ARG A 344 8.94 24.16 -5.48
N VAL A 345 9.98 24.99 -5.36
CA VAL A 345 11.33 24.64 -5.84
C VAL A 345 11.93 23.50 -5.02
N LEU A 346 11.77 23.54 -3.69
CA LEU A 346 12.20 22.43 -2.82
C LEU A 346 11.48 21.13 -3.13
N ALA A 347 10.17 21.19 -3.40
CA ALA A 347 9.38 20.01 -3.71
C ALA A 347 9.86 19.31 -4.99
N ALA A 348 10.34 20.09 -5.97
CA ALA A 348 10.89 19.55 -7.22
C ALA A 348 12.23 18.80 -7.03
N LEU A 349 12.89 18.93 -5.88
CA LEU A 349 14.09 18.16 -5.57
C LEU A 349 13.72 16.71 -5.27
N GLY A 350 14.40 15.78 -5.94
CA GLY A 350 14.15 14.34 -5.82
C GLY A 350 14.43 13.76 -4.44
N CYS A 351 15.27 14.43 -3.64
CA CYS A 351 15.61 14.00 -2.29
C CYS A 351 14.62 14.49 -1.21
N VAL A 352 13.63 15.33 -1.56
CA VAL A 352 12.66 15.89 -0.62
C VAL A 352 11.34 15.14 -0.76
N ASP A 353 10.85 14.58 0.35
CA ASP A 353 9.59 13.81 0.36
C ASP A 353 8.41 14.69 0.77
N PHE A 354 8.52 15.46 1.87
CA PHE A 354 7.46 16.37 2.32
C PHE A 354 8.00 17.73 2.78
N ILE A 355 7.15 18.75 2.71
CA ILE A 355 7.40 20.12 3.15
C ILE A 355 6.21 20.59 3.98
N ALA A 356 6.49 21.16 5.15
CA ALA A 356 5.50 21.90 5.94
C ALA A 356 6.03 23.28 6.28
N LEU A 357 5.17 24.28 6.14
CA LEU A 357 5.48 25.65 6.53
C LEU A 357 5.28 25.81 8.05
N PHE A 358 6.16 26.61 8.65
CA PHE A 358 6.02 27.02 10.04
C PHE A 358 6.36 28.50 10.20
N ASP A 359 5.73 29.11 11.18
CA ASP A 359 5.61 30.56 11.31
C ASP A 359 6.45 31.08 12.49
N GLU A 360 6.77 30.19 13.42
CA GLU A 360 7.52 30.45 14.63
C GLU A 360 9.01 30.73 14.36
N ASP A 361 9.69 31.30 15.35
CA ASP A 361 11.13 31.60 15.28
C ASP A 361 11.99 30.33 15.25
N THR A 362 11.47 29.25 15.84
CA THR A 362 12.14 27.95 15.88
C THR A 362 11.18 26.84 15.42
N PRO A 363 11.69 25.76 14.80
CA PRO A 363 10.89 24.63 14.35
C PRO A 363 10.43 23.72 15.50
N LEU A 364 10.61 24.13 16.77
CA LEU A 364 10.46 23.24 17.93
C LEU A 364 9.07 22.60 18.00
N ASN A 365 8.01 23.38 17.81
CA ASN A 365 6.64 22.86 17.84
C ASN A 365 6.43 21.77 16.78
N LEU A 366 6.89 22.03 15.55
CA LEU A 366 6.78 21.08 14.44
C LEU A 366 7.59 19.81 14.70
N ILE A 367 8.80 19.93 15.26
CA ILE A 367 9.63 18.78 15.64
C ILE A 367 8.97 17.97 16.76
N SER A 368 8.43 18.63 17.79
CA SER A 368 7.76 17.97 18.93
C SER A 368 6.47 17.29 18.53
N MET A 369 5.77 17.80 17.51
CA MET A 369 4.58 17.17 16.95
C MET A 369 4.95 15.91 16.14
N LEU A 370 5.99 15.98 15.29
CA LEU A 370 6.37 14.88 14.39
C LEU A 370 7.23 13.81 15.06
N LEU A 371 8.05 14.20 16.06
CA LEU A 371 9.08 13.39 16.72
C LEU A 371 9.86 12.51 15.73
N PRO A 372 10.63 13.12 14.80
CA PRO A 372 11.36 12.38 13.76
C PRO A 372 12.39 11.42 14.37
N ASP A 373 12.66 10.30 13.68
CA ASP A 373 13.72 9.37 14.09
C ASP A 373 15.11 10.04 13.99
N ILE A 374 15.28 10.95 13.04
CA ILE A 374 16.57 11.57 12.73
C ILE A 374 16.38 13.07 12.49
N LEU A 375 17.01 13.90 13.33
CA LEU A 375 17.06 15.34 13.14
C LEU A 375 18.40 15.72 12.49
N VAL A 376 18.35 16.31 11.31
CA VAL A 376 19.52 16.73 10.55
C VAL A 376 19.70 18.24 10.62
N LYS A 377 20.93 18.66 10.91
CA LYS A 377 21.35 20.07 10.85
C LYS A 377 22.71 20.24 10.18
N GLY A 378 22.92 21.42 9.60
CA GLY A 378 24.24 21.84 9.16
C GLY A 378 25.23 21.89 10.33
N ALA A 379 26.51 21.58 10.08
CA ALA A 379 27.55 21.51 11.10
C ALA A 379 27.89 22.85 11.79
N ASP A 380 27.28 23.96 11.36
CA ASP A 380 27.49 25.30 11.91
C ASP A 380 26.94 25.48 13.34
N TRP A 381 26.09 24.56 13.81
CA TRP A 381 25.45 24.64 15.12
C TRP A 381 26.02 23.59 16.09
N PRO A 382 26.44 24.01 17.30
CA PRO A 382 26.65 23.10 18.42
C PRO A 382 25.38 22.29 18.69
N GLU A 383 25.53 21.00 19.02
CA GLU A 383 24.40 20.07 19.14
C GLU A 383 23.40 20.45 20.24
N ASP A 384 23.89 21.11 21.29
CA ASP A 384 23.14 21.68 22.41
C ASP A 384 22.33 22.93 22.04
N GLN A 385 22.59 23.54 20.88
CA GLN A 385 21.87 24.72 20.37
C GLN A 385 20.88 24.37 19.26
N ILE A 386 20.75 23.09 18.90
CA ILE A 386 19.79 22.64 17.90
C ILE A 386 18.40 22.53 18.53
N ALA A 387 17.48 23.41 18.11
CA ALA A 387 16.08 23.33 18.50
C ALA A 387 15.49 21.94 18.17
N GLY A 388 14.85 21.29 19.15
CA GLY A 388 14.25 19.96 19.00
C GLY A 388 15.18 18.77 19.28
N ALA A 389 16.47 19.01 19.55
CA ALA A 389 17.44 17.94 19.77
C ALA A 389 17.15 17.11 21.03
N ALA A 390 16.68 17.75 22.11
CA ALA A 390 16.39 17.06 23.38
C ALA A 390 15.16 16.16 23.24
N GLU A 391 14.11 16.66 22.58
CA GLU A 391 12.83 15.99 22.34
C GLU A 391 13.01 14.76 21.46
N VAL A 392 13.76 14.89 20.36
CA VAL A 392 14.06 13.78 19.45
C VAL A 392 14.85 12.68 20.16
N LYS A 393 15.86 13.04 20.97
CA LYS A 393 16.63 12.05 21.74
C LYS A 393 15.80 11.37 22.83
N ALA A 394 14.95 12.12 23.53
CA ALA A 394 14.05 11.58 24.54
C ALA A 394 13.05 10.57 23.93
N ALA A 395 12.63 10.80 22.68
CA ALA A 395 11.79 9.88 21.91
C ALA A 395 12.56 8.69 21.28
N GLY A 396 13.87 8.55 21.54
CA GLY A 396 14.71 7.47 21.01
C GLY A 396 15.30 7.71 19.62
N GLY A 397 15.14 8.92 19.07
CA GLY A 397 15.77 9.35 17.82
C GLY A 397 17.21 9.84 18.01
N ARG A 398 17.85 10.27 16.91
CA ARG A 398 19.23 10.77 16.91
C ARG A 398 19.38 12.08 16.15
N VAL A 399 20.41 12.85 16.50
CA VAL A 399 20.77 14.10 15.82
C VAL A 399 21.99 13.85 14.94
N VAL A 400 21.95 14.31 13.69
CA VAL A 400 23.03 14.19 12.72
C VAL A 400 23.44 15.58 12.25
N ARG A 401 24.74 15.85 12.31
CA ARG A 401 25.33 17.10 11.82
C ARG A 401 26.07 16.84 10.52
N ILE A 402 25.68 17.54 9.47
CA ILE A 402 26.25 17.37 8.12
C ILE A 402 27.10 18.59 7.78
N PRO A 403 28.39 18.43 7.44
CA PRO A 403 29.25 19.54 7.07
C PRO A 403 28.85 20.13 5.72
N PHE A 404 28.79 21.46 5.62
CA PHE A 404 28.56 22.11 4.32
C PHE A 404 29.79 21.97 3.43
N THR A 405 29.62 21.33 2.28
CA THR A 405 30.70 21.06 1.32
C THR A 405 30.99 22.24 0.36
N CYS A 406 30.18 23.30 0.38
CA CYS A 406 30.31 24.46 -0.52
C CYS A 406 30.48 25.77 0.25
N GLN A 407 31.43 26.62 -0.16
CA GLN A 407 31.69 27.95 0.45
C GLN A 407 30.72 29.06 0.02
N ASN A 408 29.72 28.77 -0.81
CA ASN A 408 28.77 29.79 -1.28
C ASN A 408 27.53 29.82 -0.37
N SER A 409 27.25 30.96 0.25
CA SER A 409 25.99 31.24 0.95
C SER A 409 25.05 32.06 0.05
N THR A 410 23.74 31.97 0.29
CA THR A 410 22.75 32.85 -0.38
C THR A 410 23.11 34.33 -0.24
N THR A 411 23.63 34.75 0.91
CA THR A 411 24.05 36.14 1.16
C THR A 411 25.20 36.54 0.26
N THR A 412 26.23 35.69 0.14
CA THR A 412 27.39 35.94 -0.72
C THR A 412 27.04 35.99 -2.21
N ILE A 413 26.02 35.23 -2.64
CA ILE A 413 25.52 35.31 -4.03
C ILE A 413 24.86 36.67 -4.29
N ILE A 414 24.10 37.18 -3.32
CA ILE A 414 23.41 38.47 -3.45
C ILE A 414 24.39 39.63 -3.40
N GLU A 415 25.36 39.60 -2.48
CA GLU A 415 26.44 40.59 -2.42
C GLU A 415 27.17 40.66 -3.77
N LYS A 416 27.54 39.51 -4.36
CA LYS A 416 28.14 39.48 -5.70
C LYS A 416 27.27 40.10 -6.80
N ILE A 417 25.95 39.87 -6.76
CA ILE A 417 25.02 40.45 -7.73
C ILE A 417 24.93 41.97 -7.55
N GLN A 418 24.88 42.44 -6.30
CA GLN A 418 24.81 43.88 -5.97
C GLN A 418 26.10 44.60 -6.35
N ASP A 419 27.26 44.00 -6.08
CA ASP A 419 28.57 44.55 -6.45
C ASP A 419 28.76 44.59 -7.99
N SER A 420 28.26 43.58 -8.71
CA SER A 420 28.34 43.53 -10.19
C SER A 420 27.36 44.47 -10.90
N ALA A 421 26.37 45.02 -10.21
CA ALA A 421 25.38 45.97 -10.75
C ALA A 421 25.77 47.44 -10.52
N CYS A 422 26.85 47.69 -9.79
CA CYS A 422 27.41 49.02 -9.52
C CYS A 422 28.58 49.42 -10.42
N ASP A 423 29.01 48.54 -11.33
CA ASP A 423 29.88 48.84 -12.48
C ASP A 423 29.05 48.99 -13.76
#